data_AF-A0A7V1I2M9-F1
#
_entry.id   AF-A0A7V1I2M9-F1
#
_cell.length_a   1.000
_cell.length_b   1.000
_cell.length_c   1.000
_cell.angle_alpha   90.00
_cell.angle_beta   90.00
_cell.angle_gamma   90.00
#
_symmetry.space_group_name_H-M   'P 1'
#
loop_
_entity.id
_entity.type
_entity.pdbx_description
1 polymer ?
#
loop_
_entity_poly.entity_id
_entity_poly.type
_entity_poly.pdbx_seq_one_letter_code
_entity_poly.pdbx_strand_id
1 'polypeptide(L)' 'MSSTLPDVMIFCDGACRGNPGPGGWGVILRMGEKEKKLSGYKS' A
#
# COMPACT_ATOMS: atom_id res chain seq x y z
N MET A 1 -8.11 6.52 -31.47
CA MET A 1 -7.33 6.84 -30.26
C MET A 1 -7.57 5.72 -29.26
N SER A 2 -6.55 4.92 -28.93
CA SER A 2 -6.66 3.89 -27.90
C SER A 2 -6.40 4.54 -26.55
N SER A 3 -7.44 4.72 -25.73
CA SER A 3 -7.30 5.24 -24.38
C SER A 3 -6.88 4.11 -23.43
N THR A 4 -5.59 3.82 -23.36
CA THR A 4 -5.07 2.93 -22.31
C THR A 4 -5.16 3.65 -20.97
N LEU A 5 -5.70 2.98 -19.96
CA LEU A 5 -5.67 3.48 -18.59
C LEU A 5 -4.21 3.61 -18.11
N PRO A 6 -3.91 4.57 -17.23
CA PRO A 6 -2.57 4.71 -16.67
C PRO A 6 -2.20 3.51 -15.79
N ASP A 7 -0.94 3.08 -15.87
CA ASP A 7 -0.39 2.03 -15.01
C ASP A 7 -0.35 2.50 -13.55
N VAL A 8 -0.73 1.59 -12.64
CA VAL A 8 -0.71 1.81 -11.19
C VAL A 8 0.15 0.74 -10.54
N MET A 9 1.23 1.16 -9.87
CA MET A 9 2.06 0.28 -9.06
C MET A 9 1.58 0.30 -7.60
N ILE A 10 1.52 -0.87 -6.98
CA ILE A 10 1.10 -1.03 -5.59
C ILE A 10 2.19 -1.79 -4.84
N PHE A 11 2.75 -1.19 -3.80
CA PHE A 11 3.72 -1.80 -2.89
C PHE A 11 3.06 -1.98 -1.53
N CYS A 12 3.12 -3.19 -0.96
CA CYS A 12 2.47 -3.52 0.30
C CYS A 12 3.48 -4.18 1.25
N ASP A 13 3.43 -3.82 2.53
CA ASP A 13 4.19 -4.49 3.58
C ASP A 13 3.37 -4.55 4.88
N GLY A 14 3.68 -5.52 5.74
CA GLY A 14 2.99 -5.74 7.00
C GLY A 14 3.90 -6.37 8.06
N ALA A 15 3.70 -5.95 9.31
CA ALA A 15 4.47 -6.43 10.45
C ALA A 15 3.59 -6.63 11.68
N CYS A 16 3.96 -7.60 12.53
CA CYS A 16 3.28 -7.90 13.79
C CYS A 16 4.26 -7.88 14.96
N ARG A 17 3.81 -7.41 16.12
CA ARG A 17 4.54 -7.50 17.39
C ARG A 17 4.11 -8.75 18.15
N GLY A 18 4.76 -9.89 17.88
CA GLY A 18 4.50 -11.18 18.54
C GLY A 18 3.66 -12.14 17.70
N ASN A 19 3.39 -13.34 18.25
CA ASN A 19 2.60 -14.39 17.60
C ASN A 19 1.65 -15.10 18.61
N PRO A 20 0.39 -14.66 18.75
CA PRO A 20 -0.24 -13.50 18.11
C PRO A 20 0.13 -12.18 18.81
N GLY A 21 -0.01 -11.07 18.09
CA GLY A 21 0.09 -9.75 18.71
C GLY A 21 -0.32 -8.62 17.76
N PRO A 22 -0.29 -7.36 18.22
CA PRO A 22 -0.73 -6.21 17.47
C PRO A 22 0.00 -6.09 16.12
N GLY A 23 -0.75 -5.82 15.06
CA GLY A 23 -0.26 -5.80 13.69
C GLY A 23 -0.54 -4.49 12.98
N GLY A 24 0.33 -4.16 12.03
CA GLY A 24 0.20 -2.99 11.16
C GLY A 24 0.55 -3.34 9.71
N TRP A 25 0.08 -2.49 8.81
CA TRP A 25 0.30 -2.61 7.37
C TRP A 25 0.51 -1.23 6.74
N GLY A 26 1.20 -1.22 5.62
CA GLY A 26 1.44 -0.03 4.79
C GLY A 26 1.28 -0.35 3.31
N VAL A 27 0.78 0.63 2.55
CA VAL A 27 0.64 0.55 1.09
C VAL A 27 1.12 1.85 0.44
N ILE A 28 1.84 1.72 -0.67
CA ILE A 28 2.18 2.82 -1.57
C ILE A 28 1.53 2.56 -2.93
N LEU A 29 0.67 3.48 -3.37
CA LEU A 29 0.11 3.52 -4.71
C LEU A 29 0.86 4.56 -5.53
N ARG A 30 1.44 4.18 -6.67
CA ARG A 30 2.15 5.10 -7.57
C ARG A 30 1.57 5.05 -8.98
N MET A 31 1.25 6.22 -9.53
CA MET A 31 0.73 6.41 -10.89
C MET A 31 1.48 7.59 -11.53
N GLY A 32 2.47 7.29 -12.38
CA GLY A 32 3.43 8.28 -12.86
C GLY A 32 4.15 8.95 -11.69
N GLU A 33 4.10 10.28 -11.64
CA GLU A 33 4.69 11.10 -10.57
C GLU A 33 3.81 11.20 -9.31
N LYS A 34 2.55 10.74 -9.36
CA LYS A 34 1.64 10.79 -8.22
C LYS A 34 1.86 9.59 -7.32
N GLU A 35 1.98 9.84 -6.02
CA GLU A 35 2.10 8.81 -5.00
C GLU A 35 1.06 9.03 -3.90
N LYS A 36 0.43 7.94 -3.45
CA LYS A 36 -0.47 7.93 -2.29
C LYS A 36 -0.03 6.84 -1.31
N LYS A 37 0.13 7.22 -0.05
CA LYS A 37 0.46 6.30 1.05
C LYS A 37 -0.78 6.01 1.87
N LEU A 38 -0.98 4.75 2.22
CA LEU A 38 -2.02 4.27 3.12
C LEU A 38 -1.36 3.43 4.21
N SER A 39 -1.93 3.45 5.41
CA SER A 39 -1.50 2.57 6.49
C SER A 39 -2.66 2.27 7.42
N GLY A 40 -2.55 1.18 8.14
CA GLY A 40 -3.47 0.83 9.21
C GLY A 40 -2.76 0.01 10.27
N TYR A 41 -3.27 0.10 11.49
CA TYR A 41 -2.81 -0.73 12.59
C TYR A 41 -4.00 -1.11 13.45
N LYS A 42 -3.90 -2.26 14.12
CA LYS A 42 -4.85 -2.64 15.17
C LYS A 42 -4.08 -2.85 16.46
N SER A 43 -4.47 -2.08 17.48
CA SER A 43 -4.04 -2.24 18.88
C SER A 43 -4.56 -3.54 19.47
#